data_AF-A0A2M9NSH1-F1
#
_entry.id   AF-A0A2M9NSH1-F1
#
_cell.length_a   1.000
_cell.length_b   1.000
_cell.length_c   1.000
_cell.angle_alpha   90.00
_cell.angle_beta   90.00
_cell.angle_gamma   90.00
#
_symmetry.space_group_name_H-M   'P 1'
#
loop_
_entity.id
_entity.type
_entity.pdbx_description
1 polymer ?
#
loop_
_entity_poly.entity_id
_entity_poly.type
_entity_poly.pdbx_seq_one_letter_code
_entity_poly.pdbx_strand_id
1 'polypeptide(L)'
;MAIVKIELDVNWLDEGENLDELIKSEVISGLQDRLIQKAEQKILAKIEREAEEKANEVVDSFIYGALEKKIDDLKIPYKENSWGSEVKLIPISEFIGIRYERYLTEKTLDGDGREAKYSSDRKLSISEYFIKNYLAKELTSKVSTMIQTARKDAEETIVKALENNLKEQLSFDIIQRLNIPEMLESLQNKAAEIGSKE
;
A
#
# COMPACT_ATOMS: atom_id res chain seq x y z
N MET A 1 -46.60 -25.72 60.88
CA MET A 1 -46.76 -24.26 60.82
C MET A 1 -46.06 -23.70 62.05
N ALA A 2 -44.89 -23.08 61.88
CA ALA A 2 -44.09 -22.55 62.98
C ALA A 2 -44.17 -21.02 62.95
N ILE A 3 -44.55 -20.41 64.06
CA ILE A 3 -44.59 -18.96 64.23
C ILE A 3 -43.23 -18.55 64.81
N VAL A 4 -42.42 -17.88 64.00
CA VAL A 4 -41.11 -17.35 64.41
C VAL A 4 -41.33 -15.91 64.90
N LYS A 5 -41.06 -15.66 66.18
CA LYS A 5 -40.96 -14.30 66.73
C LYS A 5 -39.53 -13.81 66.54
N ILE A 6 -39.36 -12.70 65.85
CA ILE A 6 -38.08 -12.01 65.68
C ILE A 6 -38.14 -10.77 66.57
N GLU A 7 -37.29 -10.71 67.59
CA GLU A 7 -37.04 -9.50 68.38
C GLU A 7 -35.80 -8.81 67.79
N LEU A 8 -35.98 -7.54 67.41
CA LEU A 8 -35.00 -6.72 66.73
C LEU A 8 -34.66 -5.55 67.66
N ASP A 9 -33.55 -5.64 68.39
CA ASP A 9 -33.02 -4.51 69.15
C ASP A 9 -32.16 -3.65 68.23
N VAL A 10 -32.71 -2.50 67.82
CA VAL A 10 -31.98 -1.45 67.12
C VAL A 10 -31.58 -0.41 68.16
N ASN A 11 -30.37 -0.54 68.70
CA ASN A 11 -29.76 0.53 69.48
C ASN A 11 -29.19 1.57 68.53
N TRP A 12 -29.94 2.67 68.38
CA TRP A 12 -29.44 3.91 67.83
C TRP A 12 -28.24 4.44 68.64
N LEU A 13 -27.30 5.05 67.92
CA LEU A 13 -26.04 5.63 68.39
C LEU A 13 -26.26 6.71 69.45
N ASP A 14 -25.39 6.72 70.47
CA ASP A 14 -25.19 7.87 71.36
C ASP A 14 -23.84 8.55 71.07
N GLU A 15 -23.95 9.84 70.75
CA GLU A 15 -23.02 10.97 70.78
C GLU A 15 -21.49 10.73 70.85
N GLY A 16 -20.75 11.21 69.83
CA GLY A 16 -19.35 11.60 70.05
C GLY A 16 -18.42 11.71 68.84
N GLU A 17 -18.67 11.02 67.72
CA GLU A 17 -17.73 10.99 66.60
C GLU A 17 -18.35 11.58 65.34
N ASN A 18 -17.71 12.65 64.82
CA ASN A 18 -18.12 13.36 63.62
C ASN A 18 -18.33 12.39 62.46
N LEU A 19 -19.60 12.11 62.13
CA LEU A 19 -20.01 11.35 60.96
C LEU A 19 -19.27 11.83 59.68
N ASP A 20 -18.94 13.13 59.63
CA ASP A 20 -18.24 13.77 58.52
C ASP A 20 -16.72 13.44 58.46
N GLU A 21 -16.06 13.19 59.59
CA GLU A 21 -14.67 12.69 59.63
C GLU A 21 -14.59 11.22 59.24
N LEU A 22 -15.54 10.42 59.70
CA LEU A 22 -15.62 9.00 59.41
C LEU A 22 -15.98 8.76 57.93
N ILE A 23 -16.91 9.56 57.38
CA ILE A 23 -17.20 9.56 55.94
C ILE A 23 -15.98 10.04 55.13
N LYS A 24 -15.25 11.07 55.57
CA LYS A 24 -14.03 11.52 54.86
C LYS A 24 -12.93 10.47 54.89
N SER A 25 -12.69 9.81 56.01
CA SER A 25 -11.69 8.74 56.09
C SER A 25 -12.09 7.53 55.26
N GLU A 26 -13.38 7.14 55.26
CA GLU A 26 -13.91 6.04 54.46
C GLU A 26 -13.86 6.33 52.95
N VAL A 27 -14.12 7.59 52.56
CA VAL A 27 -14.04 8.03 51.16
C VAL A 27 -12.59 8.15 50.72
N ILE A 28 -11.68 8.64 51.57
CA ILE A 28 -10.24 8.73 51.27
C ILE A 28 -9.62 7.33 51.19
N SER A 29 -9.93 6.43 52.12
CA SER A 29 -9.47 5.03 52.06
C SER A 29 -10.07 4.31 50.86
N GLY A 30 -11.38 4.47 50.60
CA GLY A 30 -12.03 3.90 49.44
C GLY A 30 -11.52 4.44 48.10
N LEU A 31 -11.09 5.71 48.04
CA LEU A 31 -10.42 6.27 46.87
C LEU A 31 -8.98 5.76 46.74
N GLN A 32 -8.24 5.64 47.85
CA GLN A 32 -6.89 5.05 47.86
C GLN A 32 -6.92 3.59 47.42
N ASP A 33 -7.83 2.78 47.94
CA ASP A 33 -8.02 1.38 47.58
C ASP A 33 -8.43 1.23 46.11
N ARG A 34 -9.33 2.09 45.61
CA ARG A 34 -9.69 2.11 44.18
C ARG A 34 -8.54 2.52 43.27
N LEU A 35 -7.67 3.43 43.73
CA LEU A 35 -6.48 3.85 42.98
C LEU A 35 -5.42 2.73 42.97
N ILE A 36 -5.20 2.07 44.11
CA ILE A 36 -4.29 0.92 44.23
C ILE A 36 -4.80 -0.22 43.35
N GLN A 37 -6.09 -0.59 43.43
CA GLN A 37 -6.67 -1.62 42.58
C GLN A 37 -6.57 -1.29 41.08
N LYS A 38 -6.80 -0.03 40.68
CA LYS A 38 -6.63 0.39 39.29
C LYS A 38 -5.17 0.38 38.84
N ALA A 39 -4.24 0.71 39.73
CA ALA A 39 -2.81 0.65 39.44
C ALA A 39 -2.35 -0.81 39.32
N GLU A 40 -2.76 -1.69 40.24
CA GLU A 40 -2.50 -3.13 40.21
C GLU A 40 -3.09 -3.78 38.96
N GLN A 41 -4.34 -3.48 38.59
CA GLN A 41 -4.94 -4.00 37.35
C GLN A 41 -4.19 -3.54 36.10
N LYS A 42 -3.73 -2.29 36.05
CA LYS A 42 -2.92 -1.80 34.93
C LYS A 42 -1.53 -2.42 34.89
N ILE A 43 -0.92 -2.66 36.04
CA ILE A 43 0.38 -3.33 36.15
C ILE A 43 0.24 -4.80 35.76
N LEU A 44 -0.79 -5.50 36.25
CA LEU A 44 -1.12 -6.87 35.88
C LEU A 44 -1.38 -6.99 34.38
N ALA A 45 -2.24 -6.14 33.81
CA ALA A 45 -2.51 -6.14 32.37
C ALA A 45 -1.24 -5.85 31.53
N LYS A 46 -0.34 -4.99 32.02
CA LYS A 46 0.94 -4.71 31.34
C LYS A 46 1.89 -5.91 31.43
N ILE A 47 1.96 -6.57 32.59
CA ILE A 47 2.76 -7.79 32.78
C ILE A 47 2.19 -8.94 31.94
N GLU A 48 0.87 -9.13 31.92
CA GLU A 48 0.20 -10.13 31.09
C GLU A 48 0.50 -9.89 29.62
N ARG A 49 0.42 -8.65 29.14
CA ARG A 49 0.74 -8.31 27.75
C ARG A 49 2.21 -8.53 27.40
N GLU A 50 3.14 -8.11 28.28
CA GLU A 50 4.58 -8.35 28.06
C GLU A 50 4.94 -9.84 28.16
N ALA A 51 4.24 -10.59 29.02
CA ALA A 51 4.41 -12.04 29.12
C ALA A 51 3.83 -12.75 27.89
N GLU A 52 2.68 -12.30 27.37
CA GLU A 52 2.06 -12.82 26.15
C GLU A 52 2.90 -12.50 24.91
N GLU A 53 3.43 -11.28 24.78
CA GLU A 53 4.35 -10.91 23.70
C GLU A 53 5.61 -11.80 23.73
N LYS A 54 6.26 -11.95 24.90
CA LYS A 54 7.43 -12.83 25.04
C LYS A 54 7.09 -14.31 24.85
N ALA A 55 5.93 -14.76 25.30
CA ALA A 55 5.47 -16.13 25.09
C ALA A 55 5.26 -16.40 23.60
N ASN A 56 4.67 -15.46 22.87
CA ASN A 56 4.48 -15.55 21.42
C ASN A 56 5.82 -15.55 20.69
N GLU A 57 6.80 -14.71 21.08
CA GLU A 57 8.15 -14.75 20.51
C GLU A 57 8.85 -16.11 20.74
N VAL A 58 8.70 -16.70 21.92
CA VAL A 58 9.24 -18.02 22.25
C VAL A 58 8.52 -19.13 21.45
N VAL A 59 7.20 -19.04 21.30
CA VAL A 59 6.43 -19.98 20.47
C VAL A 59 6.82 -19.87 19.01
N ASP A 60 6.93 -18.65 18.47
CA ASP A 60 7.33 -18.42 17.09
C ASP A 60 8.74 -18.94 16.85
N SER A 61 9.71 -18.59 17.70
CA SER A 61 11.08 -19.12 17.58
C SER A 61 11.14 -20.64 17.72
N PHE A 62 10.28 -21.25 18.55
CA PHE A 62 10.14 -22.70 18.62
C PHE A 62 9.53 -23.30 17.35
N ILE A 63 8.50 -22.67 16.78
CA ILE A 63 7.88 -23.09 15.51
C ILE A 63 8.90 -22.98 14.39
N TYR A 64 9.62 -21.86 14.27
CA TYR A 64 10.69 -21.68 13.29
C TYR A 64 11.79 -22.74 13.46
N GLY A 65 12.32 -22.92 14.67
CA GLY A 65 13.39 -23.89 14.92
C GLY A 65 12.94 -25.35 14.76
N ALA A 66 11.70 -25.69 15.11
CA ALA A 66 11.15 -27.03 14.92
C ALA A 66 10.83 -27.32 13.44
N LEU A 67 10.35 -26.32 12.69
CA LEU A 67 10.10 -26.43 11.26
C LEU A 67 11.40 -26.48 10.46
N GLU A 68 12.39 -25.64 10.78
CA GLU A 68 13.71 -25.64 10.15
C GLU A 68 14.38 -27.01 10.29
N LYS A 69 14.44 -27.56 11.51
CA LYS A 69 14.97 -28.92 11.75
C LYS A 69 14.18 -29.99 11.03
N LYS A 70 12.84 -29.90 11.00
CA LYS A 70 11.99 -30.87 10.29
C LYS A 70 12.15 -30.78 8.77
N ILE A 71 12.38 -29.60 8.21
CA ILE A 71 12.59 -29.41 6.78
C ILE A 71 13.95 -29.96 6.36
N ASP A 72 14.98 -29.78 7.19
CA ASP A 72 16.32 -30.34 6.95
C ASP A 72 16.34 -31.87 7.02
N ASP A 73 15.58 -32.44 7.95
CA ASP A 73 15.48 -33.90 8.11
C ASP A 73 14.59 -34.56 7.05
N LEU A 74 13.69 -33.81 6.41
CA LEU A 74 12.74 -34.37 5.45
C LEU A 74 13.43 -34.58 4.10
N LYS A 75 13.59 -35.86 3.76
CA LYS A 75 14.17 -36.30 2.49
C LYS A 75 13.10 -36.87 1.58
N ILE A 76 13.12 -36.45 0.33
CA ILE A 76 12.19 -36.90 -0.71
C ILE A 76 12.93 -37.90 -1.60
N PRO A 77 12.32 -39.07 -1.89
CA PRO A 77 12.85 -39.98 -2.90
C PRO A 77 12.74 -39.32 -4.28
N TYR A 78 13.88 -39.09 -4.91
CA TYR A 78 14.00 -38.52 -6.24
C TYR A 78 14.72 -39.48 -7.17
N LYS A 79 14.22 -39.57 -8.41
CA LYS A 79 14.74 -40.44 -9.44
C LYS A 79 15.12 -39.58 -10.64
N GLU A 80 16.39 -39.61 -11.02
CA GLU A 80 16.94 -38.71 -12.06
C GLU A 80 16.40 -39.02 -13.45
N ASN A 81 16.09 -40.28 -13.77
CA ASN A 81 15.60 -40.70 -15.07
C ASN A 81 14.45 -41.69 -14.94
N SER A 82 13.50 -41.74 -15.88
CA SER A 82 12.36 -42.67 -15.78
C SER A 82 12.77 -44.15 -15.86
N TRP A 83 13.91 -44.45 -16.49
CA TRP A 83 14.35 -45.80 -16.83
C TRP A 83 15.36 -46.44 -15.85
N GLY A 84 16.05 -45.65 -15.02
CA GLY A 84 16.99 -46.17 -14.04
C GLY A 84 16.29 -46.69 -12.78
N SER A 85 16.94 -47.61 -12.05
CA SER A 85 16.39 -48.16 -10.80
C SER A 85 16.88 -47.42 -9.55
N GLU A 86 17.81 -46.49 -9.71
CA GLU A 86 18.41 -45.75 -8.61
C GLU A 86 17.49 -44.61 -8.13
N VAL A 87 17.17 -44.62 -6.84
CA VAL A 87 16.38 -43.57 -6.18
C VAL A 87 17.26 -42.96 -5.09
N LYS A 88 17.53 -41.66 -5.20
CA LYS A 88 18.32 -40.90 -4.24
C LYS A 88 17.39 -40.15 -3.28
N LEU A 89 17.77 -40.07 -2.01
CA LEU A 89 17.06 -39.28 -1.01
C LEU A 89 17.68 -37.89 -0.95
N ILE A 90 16.97 -36.90 -1.50
CA ILE A 90 17.42 -35.49 -1.52
C ILE A 90 16.61 -34.66 -0.51
N PRO A 91 17.20 -33.62 0.09
CA PRO A 91 16.47 -32.71 0.96
C PRO A 91 15.40 -31.92 0.18
N ILE A 92 14.35 -31.48 0.88
CA ILE A 92 13.26 -30.69 0.26
C ILE A 92 13.81 -29.46 -0.48
N SER A 93 14.77 -28.76 0.13
CA SER A 93 15.36 -27.53 -0.44
C SER A 93 15.95 -27.77 -1.83
N GLU A 94 16.72 -28.84 -1.99
CA GLU A 94 17.30 -29.23 -3.27
C GLU A 94 16.24 -29.68 -4.28
N PHE A 95 15.22 -30.43 -3.82
CA PHE A 95 14.08 -30.79 -4.67
C PHE A 95 13.31 -29.56 -5.19
N ILE A 96 13.07 -28.56 -4.33
CA ILE A 96 12.45 -27.29 -4.72
C ILE A 96 13.33 -26.59 -5.75
N GLY A 97 14.65 -26.56 -5.54
CA GLY A 97 15.60 -26.00 -6.51
C GLY A 97 15.49 -26.67 -7.88
N ILE A 98 15.48 -28.00 -7.94
CA ILE A 98 15.31 -28.77 -9.19
C ILE A 98 13.96 -28.45 -9.86
N ARG A 99 12.88 -28.38 -9.08
CA ARG A 99 11.55 -28.05 -9.59
C ARG A 99 11.48 -26.63 -10.14
N TYR A 100 12.15 -25.69 -9.47
CA TYR A 100 12.23 -24.31 -9.89
C TYR A 100 13.05 -24.17 -11.18
N GLU A 101 14.20 -24.83 -11.27
CA GLU A 101 15.02 -24.86 -12.47
C GLU A 101 14.24 -25.42 -13.66
N ARG A 102 13.49 -26.50 -13.43
CA ARG A 102 12.61 -27.10 -14.44
C ARG A 102 11.52 -26.13 -14.88
N TYR A 103 10.93 -25.37 -13.97
CA TYR A 103 9.94 -24.34 -14.30
C TYR A 103 10.53 -23.23 -15.18
N LEU A 104 11.79 -22.86 -14.96
CA LEU A 104 12.47 -21.83 -15.73
C LEU A 104 12.88 -22.32 -17.13
N THR A 105 13.37 -23.55 -17.23
CA THR A 105 14.07 -24.05 -18.43
C THR A 105 13.24 -25.01 -19.29
N GLU A 106 12.34 -25.79 -18.69
CA GLU A 106 11.60 -26.80 -19.44
C GLU A 106 10.48 -26.15 -20.25
N LYS A 107 10.59 -26.28 -21.56
CA LYS A 107 9.53 -25.87 -22.48
C LYS A 107 8.41 -26.88 -22.39
N THR A 108 7.30 -26.48 -21.79
CA THR A 108 6.11 -27.31 -21.60
C THR A 108 4.89 -26.72 -22.29
N LEU A 109 4.92 -25.43 -22.61
CA LEU A 109 3.81 -24.70 -23.18
C LEU A 109 3.96 -24.52 -24.68
N ASP A 110 2.83 -24.48 -25.37
CA ASP A 110 2.73 -24.05 -26.76
C ASP A 110 2.83 -22.52 -26.90
N GLY A 111 2.66 -22.00 -28.11
CA GLY A 111 2.75 -20.56 -28.39
C GLY A 111 1.65 -19.72 -27.72
N ASP A 112 0.53 -20.35 -27.35
CA ASP A 112 -0.64 -19.71 -26.74
C ASP A 112 -0.63 -19.84 -25.20
N GLY A 113 0.34 -20.58 -24.65
CA GLY A 113 0.48 -20.82 -23.21
C GLY A 113 -0.31 -22.01 -22.69
N ARG A 114 -0.76 -22.92 -23.58
CA ARG A 114 -1.41 -24.17 -23.18
C ARG A 114 -0.37 -25.28 -23.06
N GLU A 115 -0.64 -26.27 -22.21
CA GLU A 115 0.24 -27.43 -22.11
C GLU A 115 0.29 -28.20 -23.43
N ALA A 116 1.48 -28.29 -24.02
CA ALA A 116 1.67 -28.88 -25.32
C ALA A 116 1.60 -30.42 -25.24
N LYS A 117 0.70 -31.01 -26.04
CA LYS A 117 0.51 -32.46 -26.10
C LYS A 117 1.72 -33.20 -26.66
N TYR A 118 2.42 -32.58 -27.62
CA TYR A 118 3.59 -33.16 -28.28
C TYR A 118 4.84 -32.34 -27.99
N SER A 119 6.00 -33.01 -27.98
CA SER A 119 7.28 -32.35 -27.72
C SER A 119 7.67 -31.34 -28.81
N SER A 120 7.18 -31.52 -30.05
CA SER A 120 7.39 -30.59 -31.16
C SER A 120 6.71 -29.24 -30.95
N ASP A 121 5.62 -29.23 -30.18
CA ASP A 121 4.75 -28.06 -30.04
C ASP A 121 5.16 -27.22 -28.82
N ARG A 122 6.04 -27.75 -27.96
CA ARG A 122 6.62 -27.09 -26.81
C ARG A 122 7.55 -25.98 -27.26
N LYS A 123 7.14 -24.73 -27.08
CA LYS A 123 7.88 -23.54 -27.51
C LYS A 123 8.39 -22.71 -26.34
N LEU A 124 7.61 -22.63 -25.27
CA LEU A 124 7.84 -21.72 -24.16
C LEU A 124 7.90 -22.49 -22.84
N SER A 125 8.77 -22.04 -21.94
CA SER A 125 8.65 -22.38 -20.52
C SER A 125 7.55 -21.56 -19.86
N ILE A 126 7.14 -21.98 -18.67
CA ILE A 126 6.08 -21.29 -17.94
C ILE A 126 6.55 -19.88 -17.54
N SER A 127 7.81 -19.73 -17.10
CA SER A 127 8.39 -18.42 -16.78
C SER A 127 8.48 -17.51 -18.01
N GLU A 128 8.93 -18.03 -19.15
CA GLU A 128 9.01 -17.28 -20.41
C GLU A 128 7.63 -16.75 -20.84
N TYR A 129 6.59 -17.58 -20.72
CA TYR A 129 5.22 -17.18 -21.03
C TYR A 129 4.72 -16.06 -20.10
N PHE A 130 4.93 -16.20 -18.79
CA PHE A 130 4.54 -15.17 -17.81
C PHE A 130 5.26 -13.84 -18.07
N ILE A 131 6.57 -13.90 -18.29
CA ILE A 131 7.38 -12.70 -18.58
C ILE A 131 6.88 -12.04 -19.88
N LYS A 132 6.65 -12.83 -20.93
CA LYS A 132 6.13 -12.33 -22.21
C LYS A 132 4.77 -11.65 -22.04
N ASN A 133 3.83 -12.26 -21.30
CA ASN A 133 2.51 -11.69 -21.07
C ASN A 133 2.56 -10.42 -20.22
N TYR A 134 3.38 -10.41 -19.17
CA TYR A 134 3.58 -9.23 -18.34
C TYR A 134 4.18 -8.08 -19.14
N LEU A 135 5.24 -8.34 -19.89
CA LEU A 135 5.88 -7.34 -20.76
C LEU A 135 4.92 -6.85 -21.84
N ALA A 136 4.15 -7.75 -22.47
CA ALA A 136 3.16 -7.35 -23.47
C ALA A 136 2.12 -6.40 -22.87
N LYS A 137 1.58 -6.72 -21.69
CA LYS A 137 0.57 -5.89 -21.01
C LYS A 137 1.14 -4.52 -20.62
N GLU A 138 2.30 -4.49 -19.97
CA GLU A 138 2.94 -3.24 -19.55
C GLU A 138 3.33 -2.38 -20.74
N LEU A 139 3.90 -2.99 -21.79
CA LEU A 139 4.28 -2.27 -23.00
C LEU A 139 3.06 -1.71 -23.72
N THR A 140 2.01 -2.52 -23.93
CA THR A 140 0.77 -2.06 -24.57
C THR A 140 0.13 -0.92 -23.80
N SER A 141 0.08 -1.01 -22.46
CA SER A 141 -0.42 0.06 -21.60
C SER A 141 0.40 1.34 -21.77
N LYS A 142 1.72 1.25 -21.65
CA LYS A 142 2.62 2.41 -21.74
C LYS A 142 2.61 3.05 -23.12
N VAL A 143 2.57 2.25 -24.19
CA VAL A 143 2.44 2.73 -25.58
C VAL A 143 1.09 3.42 -25.78
N SER A 144 -0.01 2.85 -25.28
CA SER A 144 -1.33 3.50 -25.35
C SER A 144 -1.33 4.86 -24.66
N THR A 145 -0.79 4.96 -23.46
CA THR A 145 -0.68 6.23 -22.74
C THR A 145 0.18 7.24 -23.48
N MET A 146 1.32 6.81 -24.04
CA MET A 146 2.19 7.68 -24.83
C MET A 146 1.48 8.23 -26.07
N ILE A 147 0.70 7.40 -26.77
CA ILE A 147 -0.10 7.82 -27.93
C ILE A 147 -1.16 8.85 -27.52
N GLN A 148 -1.85 8.62 -26.39
CA GLN A 148 -2.84 9.56 -25.88
C GLN A 148 -2.22 10.92 -25.52
N THR A 149 -1.07 10.91 -24.84
CA THR A 149 -0.34 12.14 -24.52
C THR A 149 0.14 12.85 -25.78
N ALA A 150 0.76 12.14 -26.72
CA ALA A 150 1.23 12.72 -27.97
C ALA A 150 0.10 13.34 -28.79
N ARG A 151 -1.08 12.70 -28.81
CA ARG A 151 -2.27 13.27 -29.45
C ARG A 151 -2.73 14.54 -28.75
N LYS A 152 -2.80 14.55 -27.43
CA LYS A 152 -3.19 15.73 -26.64
C LYS A 152 -2.21 16.89 -26.85
N ASP A 153 -0.91 16.61 -26.83
CA ASP A 153 0.13 17.60 -27.05
C ASP A 153 0.06 18.19 -28.47
N ALA A 154 -0.23 17.36 -29.47
CA ALA A 154 -0.46 17.82 -30.83
C ALA A 154 -1.72 18.70 -30.93
N GLU A 155 -2.83 18.31 -30.29
CA GLU A 155 -4.06 19.11 -30.22
C GLU A 155 -3.81 20.47 -29.56
N GLU A 156 -3.12 20.51 -28.41
CA GLU A 156 -2.76 21.76 -27.73
C GLU A 156 -1.84 22.63 -28.58
N THR A 157 -0.88 22.03 -29.28
CA THR A 157 0.04 22.75 -30.16
C THR A 157 -0.69 23.37 -31.34
N ILE A 158 -1.62 22.62 -31.96
CA ILE A 158 -2.46 23.12 -33.06
C ILE A 158 -3.35 24.26 -32.57
N VAL A 159 -4.00 24.11 -31.41
CA VAL A 159 -4.83 25.17 -30.82
C VAL A 159 -4.00 26.42 -30.56
N LYS A 160 -2.83 26.30 -29.91
CA LYS A 160 -1.94 27.44 -29.66
C LYS A 160 -1.48 28.11 -30.95
N ALA A 161 -1.14 27.33 -31.98
CA ALA A 161 -0.74 27.86 -33.28
C ALA A 161 -1.88 28.62 -33.96
N LEU A 162 -3.11 28.08 -33.92
CA LEU A 162 -4.29 28.75 -34.45
C LEU A 162 -4.64 30.02 -33.66
N GLU A 163 -4.60 29.99 -32.33
CA GLU A 163 -4.82 31.16 -31.48
C GLU A 163 -3.82 32.28 -31.78
N ASN A 164 -2.53 31.94 -31.90
CA ASN A 164 -1.50 32.92 -32.22
C ASN A 164 -1.70 33.49 -33.63
N ASN A 165 -1.99 32.64 -34.62
CA ASN A 165 -2.24 33.10 -35.99
C ASN A 165 -3.47 34.00 -36.08
N LEU A 166 -4.56 33.66 -35.38
CA LEU A 166 -5.76 34.50 -35.30
C LEU A 166 -5.47 35.84 -34.61
N LYS A 167 -4.69 35.86 -33.53
CA LYS A 167 -4.27 37.11 -32.86
C LYS A 167 -3.43 38.00 -33.78
N GLU A 168 -2.49 37.41 -34.52
CA GLU A 168 -1.67 38.14 -35.51
C GLU A 168 -2.52 38.72 -36.63
N GLN A 169 -3.42 37.92 -37.22
CA GLN A 169 -4.32 38.37 -38.28
C GLN A 169 -5.28 39.47 -37.81
N LEU A 170 -5.87 39.33 -36.62
CA LEU A 170 -6.75 40.37 -36.06
C LEU A 170 -5.97 41.65 -35.76
N SER A 171 -4.75 41.55 -35.21
CA SER A 171 -3.92 42.72 -34.94
C SER A 171 -3.55 43.45 -36.24
N PHE A 172 -3.20 42.69 -37.29
CA PHE A 172 -2.92 43.22 -38.61
C PHE A 172 -4.16 43.91 -39.22
N ASP A 173 -5.33 43.26 -39.20
CA ASP A 173 -6.57 43.82 -39.76
C ASP A 173 -7.01 45.09 -39.01
N ILE A 174 -6.82 45.14 -37.68
CA ILE A 174 -7.07 46.34 -36.86
C ILE A 174 -6.14 47.49 -37.26
N ILE A 175 -4.83 47.24 -37.41
CA ILE A 175 -3.86 48.27 -37.81
C ILE A 175 -4.19 48.82 -39.20
N GLN A 176 -4.58 47.95 -40.14
CA GLN A 176 -4.97 48.36 -41.48
C GLN A 176 -6.27 49.16 -41.49
N ARG A 177 -7.33 48.69 -40.80
CA ARG A 177 -8.63 49.39 -40.77
C ARG A 177 -8.60 50.72 -40.03
N LEU A 178 -7.78 50.83 -38.98
CA LEU A 178 -7.59 52.10 -38.26
C LEU A 178 -6.64 53.06 -39.00
N ASN A 179 -6.05 52.63 -40.12
CA ASN A 179 -5.15 53.43 -40.94
C ASN A 179 -4.04 54.12 -40.13
N ILE A 180 -3.58 53.43 -39.08
CA ILE A 180 -2.61 53.93 -38.11
C ILE A 180 -1.31 54.40 -38.80
N PRO A 181 -0.79 53.72 -39.84
CA PRO A 181 0.39 54.19 -40.55
C PRO A 181 0.21 55.58 -41.17
N GLU A 182 -0.90 55.79 -41.90
CA GLU A 182 -1.20 57.09 -42.50
C GLU A 182 -1.47 58.16 -41.43
N MET A 183 -2.13 57.80 -40.32
CA MET A 183 -2.31 58.71 -39.19
C MET A 183 -0.97 59.11 -38.54
N LEU A 184 -0.06 58.16 -38.31
CA LEU A 184 1.26 58.43 -37.73
C LEU A 184 2.13 59.26 -38.66
N GLU A 185 2.12 58.97 -39.97
CA GLU A 185 2.84 59.75 -40.98
C GLU A 185 2.27 61.17 -41.06
N SER A 186 0.94 61.34 -41.01
CA SER A 186 0.30 62.65 -40.94
C SER A 186 0.68 63.41 -39.67
N LEU A 187 0.77 62.74 -38.52
CA LEU A 187 1.17 63.35 -37.24
C LEU A 187 2.66 63.72 -37.24
N GLN A 188 3.53 62.89 -37.82
CA GLN A 188 4.97 63.19 -37.95
C GLN A 188 5.22 64.35 -38.90
N ASN A 189 4.57 64.36 -40.06
CA ASN A 189 4.68 65.47 -41.01
C ASN A 189 4.20 66.78 -40.39
N LYS A 190 3.09 66.74 -39.66
CA LYS A 190 2.54 67.91 -38.96
C LYS A 190 3.43 68.37 -37.80
N ALA A 191 4.06 67.45 -37.07
CA ALA A 191 5.02 67.78 -36.03
C ALA A 191 6.33 68.38 -36.60
N ALA A 192 6.81 67.87 -37.74
CA ALA A 192 7.98 68.41 -38.44
C ALA A 192 7.71 69.82 -39.00
N GLU A 193 6.51 70.08 -39.54
CA GLU A 193 6.10 71.42 -39.96
C GLU A 193 6.04 72.41 -38.79
N ILE A 194 5.59 71.96 -37.61
CA ILE A 194 5.54 72.81 -36.40
C ILE A 194 6.95 73.06 -35.85
N GLY A 195 7.83 72.06 -35.82
CA GLY A 195 9.22 72.22 -35.36
C GLY A 195 10.13 72.98 -36.33
N SER A 196 9.77 73.07 -37.61
CA SER A 196 10.47 73.89 -38.62
C SER A 196 10.07 75.37 -38.62
N LYS A 197 9.07 75.75 -37.82
CA LYS A 197 8.53 77.12 -37.70
C LYS A 197 8.96 77.86 -36.44
N GLU A 198 9.84 77.28 -35.62
CA GLU A 198 10.60 77.97 -34.56
C GLU A 198 12.01 78.32 -35.04
#